data_AF-A0A7K4GY55-F1
#
_entry.id   AF-A0A7K4GY55-F1
#
_cell.length_a   1.000
_cell.length_b   1.000
_cell.length_c   1.000
_cell.angle_alpha   90.00
_cell.angle_beta   90.00
_cell.angle_gamma   90.00
#
_symmetry.space_group_name_H-M   'P 1'
#
loop_
_entity.id
_entity.type
_entity.pdbx_description
1 polymer ?
#
loop_
_entity_poly.entity_id
_entity_poly.type
_entity_poly.pdbx_seq_one_letter_code
_entity_poly.pdbx_strand_id
1 'polypeptide(L)'
;MSYKKKSTRTVKPGRKREKWTDILPRYLTFISHMRPILRETRRKIIDLDADLLLDTEVLDKIRQEEEKRNIRKVRALSEFSAMYRSNVYDIIKDFIIKYRDNIPIIDIKDYILDFLHESVDALNVLRHITNPDELNLENTYLFQLVKFIESKLFPRGANLKIIYNKLLQESIDFYECQRHILQPHTFYREKLESSDYFEIPGISPKVYQIINNITSLYNLDPNFGEFPERENHELPMILKNDIFLPYVDSIANPEEEAIEKIAERIGLRLLDGIFLAPQEDFVELLLENNFLRDNKQSDGTIRFYPRFSNETLILYYLAFASQRRGFLSKELINWISMNFAFLLYMSILKWKLSDENIFYAIFKDLQTNEKVLPYLMKLICFPNYLGLDKMKIRDSVQYRKEIFNFIGSQIDNLKEFINEIANYCENFEDKNKKN
;
A
#
# COMPACT_ATOMS: atom_id res chain seq x y z
N MET A 1 44.91 -23.82 40.23
CA MET A 1 44.78 -22.85 39.12
C MET A 1 43.42 -23.04 38.48
N SER A 2 42.54 -22.03 38.52
CA SER A 2 41.27 -22.04 37.81
C SER A 2 40.96 -20.60 37.40
N TYR A 3 41.34 -20.24 36.17
CA TYR A 3 41.00 -18.96 35.58
C TYR A 3 39.57 -19.02 35.01
N LYS A 4 38.60 -18.50 35.76
CA LYS A 4 37.28 -18.14 35.22
C LYS A 4 37.45 -16.91 34.32
N LYS A 5 37.43 -17.09 33.00
CA LYS A 5 37.26 -16.00 32.04
C LYS A 5 35.87 -15.38 32.23
N LYS A 6 35.82 -14.16 32.79
CA LYS A 6 34.65 -13.27 32.70
C LYS A 6 34.47 -12.89 31.24
N SER A 7 33.42 -13.42 30.60
CA SER A 7 32.98 -12.96 29.29
C SER A 7 32.26 -11.62 29.46
N THR A 8 32.97 -10.51 29.21
CA THR A 8 32.38 -9.20 28.97
C THR A 8 32.00 -9.08 27.49
N ARG A 9 30.96 -9.82 27.08
CA ARG A 9 30.20 -9.48 25.87
C ARG A 9 28.85 -8.94 26.33
N THR A 10 28.79 -7.64 26.55
CA THR A 10 27.54 -6.88 26.50
C THR A 10 27.03 -6.92 25.06
N VAL A 11 26.28 -7.97 24.73
CA VAL A 11 25.47 -8.02 23.53
C VAL A 11 24.48 -6.87 23.66
N LYS A 12 24.58 -5.85 22.79
CA LYS A 12 23.54 -4.82 22.65
C LYS A 12 22.21 -5.56 22.56
N PRO A 13 21.21 -5.28 23.40
CA PRO A 13 19.92 -5.94 23.29
C PRO A 13 19.37 -5.61 21.90
N GLY A 14 19.30 -6.62 21.02
CA GLY A 14 18.60 -6.47 19.76
C GLY A 14 17.20 -5.91 20.04
N ARG A 15 16.72 -4.99 19.19
CA ARG A 15 15.38 -4.42 19.32
C ARG A 15 14.40 -5.56 19.58
N LYS A 16 13.75 -5.58 20.75
CA LYS A 16 12.67 -6.53 21.04
C LYS A 16 11.66 -6.45 19.90
N ARG A 17 11.32 -7.59 19.28
CA ARG A 17 10.27 -7.64 18.25
C ARG A 17 9.00 -7.05 18.86
N GLU A 18 8.47 -5.97 18.28
CA GLU A 18 7.22 -5.35 18.74
C GLU A 18 6.10 -6.38 18.66
N LYS A 19 5.34 -6.55 19.74
CA LYS A 19 4.21 -7.49 19.79
C LYS A 19 2.93 -6.82 19.36
N TRP A 20 1.93 -7.63 19.02
CA TRP A 20 0.57 -7.19 18.69
C TRP A 20 0.02 -6.28 19.80
N THR A 21 0.20 -6.73 21.05
CA THR A 21 -0.17 -6.04 22.29
C THR A 21 0.51 -4.69 22.48
N ASP A 22 1.61 -4.41 21.78
CA ASP A 22 2.31 -3.12 21.86
C ASP A 22 1.82 -2.14 20.77
N ILE A 23 1.46 -2.67 19.60
CA ILE A 23 1.13 -1.87 18.42
C ILE A 23 -0.35 -1.50 18.39
N LEU A 24 -1.24 -2.45 18.68
CA LEU A 24 -2.69 -2.22 18.62
C LEU A 24 -3.15 -1.10 19.56
N PRO A 25 -2.72 -1.03 20.85
CA PRO A 25 -3.11 0.09 21.70
C PRO A 25 -2.66 1.45 21.16
N ARG A 26 -1.49 1.53 20.50
CA ARG A 26 -0.99 2.77 19.90
C ARG A 26 -1.83 3.21 18.70
N TYR A 27 -2.21 2.26 17.84
CA TYR A 27 -3.19 2.51 16.76
C TYR A 27 -4.51 3.04 17.34
N LEU A 28 -5.04 2.38 18.36
CA LEU A 28 -6.32 2.74 18.97
C LEU A 28 -6.29 4.06 19.75
N THR A 29 -5.13 4.56 20.16
CA THR A 29 -5.01 5.71 21.07
C THR A 29 -5.61 6.96 20.43
N PHE A 30 -5.21 7.31 19.21
CA PHE A 30 -5.70 8.52 18.52
C PHE A 30 -7.16 8.37 18.06
N ILE A 31 -7.54 7.21 17.55
CA ILE A 31 -8.93 6.89 17.17
C ILE A 31 -9.88 7.02 18.38
N SER A 32 -9.46 6.51 19.54
CA SER A 32 -10.23 6.60 20.79
C SER A 32 -10.32 8.02 21.34
N HIS A 33 -9.56 8.97 20.80
CA HIS A 33 -9.65 10.39 21.15
C HIS A 33 -10.49 11.20 20.15
N MET A 34 -10.42 10.88 18.86
CA MET A 34 -11.26 11.52 17.83
C MET A 34 -12.74 11.25 18.07
N ARG A 35 -13.10 9.99 18.39
CA ARG A 35 -14.51 9.59 18.53
C ARG A 35 -15.27 10.34 19.63
N PRO A 36 -14.77 10.45 20.88
CA PRO A 36 -15.45 11.24 21.90
C PRO A 36 -15.66 12.70 21.50
N ILE A 37 -14.70 13.30 20.79
CA ILE A 37 -14.82 14.69 20.34
C ILE A 37 -16.03 14.85 19.42
N LEU A 38 -16.12 14.06 18.35
CA LEU A 38 -17.25 14.13 17.41
C LEU A 38 -18.60 13.81 18.09
N ARG A 39 -18.60 12.83 19.01
CA ARG A 39 -19.81 12.47 19.77
C ARG A 39 -20.26 13.59 20.72
N GLU A 40 -19.33 14.24 21.41
CA GLU A 40 -19.60 15.37 22.30
C GLU A 40 -20.10 16.58 21.50
N THR A 41 -19.42 16.91 20.40
CA THR A 41 -19.87 17.96 19.47
C THR A 41 -21.29 17.69 18.98
N ARG A 42 -21.58 16.46 18.54
CA ARG A 42 -22.94 16.08 18.10
C ARG A 42 -23.97 16.32 19.20
N ARG A 43 -23.68 15.88 20.43
CA ARG A 43 -24.59 16.07 21.58
C ARG A 43 -24.85 17.55 21.83
N LYS A 44 -23.82 18.38 21.80
CA LYS A 44 -23.96 19.82 22.02
C LYS A 44 -24.77 20.50 20.92
N ILE A 45 -24.58 20.12 19.66
CA ILE A 45 -25.35 20.68 18.54
C ILE A 45 -26.81 20.24 18.62
N ILE A 46 -27.11 19.00 19.04
CA ILE A 46 -28.49 18.56 19.29
C ILE A 46 -29.17 19.49 20.30
N ASP A 47 -28.49 19.75 21.42
CA ASP A 47 -29.00 20.55 22.54
C ASP A 47 -29.05 22.08 22.23
N LEU A 48 -28.47 22.52 21.11
CA LEU A 48 -28.41 23.93 20.72
C LEU A 48 -29.65 24.31 19.88
N ASP A 49 -30.28 25.45 20.15
CA ASP A 49 -31.31 25.98 19.25
C ASP A 49 -30.73 26.29 17.87
N ALA A 50 -31.52 26.06 16.82
CA ALA A 50 -31.07 26.24 15.43
C ALA A 50 -30.61 27.69 15.16
N ASP A 51 -31.30 28.69 15.71
CA ASP A 51 -30.93 30.09 15.54
C ASP A 51 -29.60 30.46 16.21
N LEU A 52 -29.28 29.79 17.33
CA LEU A 52 -27.99 29.98 18.03
C LEU A 52 -26.83 29.32 17.27
N LEU A 53 -27.11 28.42 16.33
CA LEU A 53 -26.09 27.76 15.50
C LEU A 53 -25.45 28.74 14.51
N LEU A 54 -26.19 29.77 14.08
CA LEU A 54 -25.69 30.80 13.17
C LEU A 54 -24.67 31.74 13.82
N ASP A 55 -24.68 31.83 15.15
CA ASP A 55 -23.76 32.69 15.88
C ASP A 55 -22.39 32.00 16.04
N THR A 56 -21.44 32.44 15.23
CA THR A 56 -20.05 31.95 15.30
C THR A 56 -19.41 32.19 16.67
N GLU A 57 -19.82 33.23 17.41
CA GLU A 57 -19.33 33.48 18.77
C GLU A 57 -19.86 32.44 19.77
N VAL A 58 -21.08 31.95 19.60
CA VAL A 58 -21.64 30.86 20.42
C VAL A 58 -20.85 29.58 20.17
N LEU A 59 -20.58 29.25 18.90
CA LEU A 59 -19.74 28.10 18.53
C LEU A 59 -18.30 28.24 19.09
N ASP A 60 -17.71 29.43 19.04
CA ASP A 60 -16.38 29.67 19.60
C ASP A 60 -16.34 29.56 21.13
N LYS A 61 -17.37 30.05 21.84
CA LYS A 61 -17.51 29.86 23.29
C LYS A 61 -17.60 28.38 23.64
N ILE A 62 -18.43 27.63 22.91
CA ILE A 62 -18.58 26.18 23.10
C ILE A 62 -17.22 25.47 22.88
N ARG A 63 -16.51 25.78 21.80
CA ARG A 63 -15.18 25.24 21.50
C ARG A 63 -14.19 25.52 22.64
N GLN A 64 -14.08 26.78 23.06
CA GLN A 64 -13.16 27.19 24.13
C GLN A 64 -13.45 26.49 25.46
N GLU A 65 -14.73 26.27 25.80
CA GLU A 65 -15.10 25.49 26.97
C GLU A 65 -14.67 24.02 26.87
N GLU A 66 -14.78 23.40 25.69
CA GLU A 66 -14.36 22.01 25.48
C GLU A 66 -12.85 21.81 25.54
N GLU A 67 -12.09 22.78 25.03
CA GLU A 67 -10.64 22.78 25.12
C GLU A 67 -10.17 22.85 26.58
N LYS A 68 -10.83 23.69 27.41
CA LYS A 68 -10.53 23.83 28.84
C LYS A 68 -10.86 22.58 29.67
N ARG A 69 -11.85 21.78 29.27
CA ARG A 69 -12.30 20.57 30.01
C ARG A 69 -11.30 19.40 29.94
N ASN A 70 -10.31 19.43 29.04
CA ASN A 70 -9.41 18.30 28.80
C ASN A 70 -7.94 18.61 29.11
N ILE A 71 -7.62 18.93 30.37
CA ILE A 71 -6.21 18.97 30.85
C ILE A 71 -5.76 17.51 31.11
N ARG A 72 -5.24 16.84 30.09
CA ARG A 72 -4.69 15.48 30.22
C ARG A 72 -3.22 15.49 30.65
N LYS A 73 -2.78 14.42 31.32
CA LYS A 73 -1.40 14.26 31.80
C LYS A 73 -0.34 14.15 30.67
N VAL A 74 -0.74 13.84 29.43
CA VAL A 74 0.18 13.64 28.29
C VAL A 74 0.01 14.79 27.29
N ARG A 75 1.02 15.67 27.23
CA ARG A 75 1.04 16.89 26.42
C ARG A 75 0.66 16.66 24.95
N ALA A 76 1.28 15.68 24.29
CA ALA A 76 1.03 15.41 22.87
C ALA A 76 -0.41 14.98 22.55
N LEU A 77 -1.07 14.23 23.45
CA LEU A 77 -2.48 13.84 23.27
C LEU A 77 -3.42 15.01 23.54
N SER A 78 -3.05 15.90 24.46
CA SER A 78 -3.77 17.14 24.71
C SER A 78 -3.72 18.07 23.50
N GLU A 79 -2.52 18.27 22.93
CA GLU A 79 -2.30 19.07 21.73
C GLU A 79 -3.10 18.51 20.53
N PHE A 80 -3.02 17.19 20.28
CA PHE A 80 -3.81 16.55 19.22
C PHE A 80 -5.33 16.72 19.43
N SER A 81 -5.82 16.54 20.65
CA SER A 81 -7.25 16.66 20.94
C SER A 81 -7.76 18.09 20.80
N ALA A 82 -6.96 19.09 21.17
CA ALA A 82 -7.30 20.50 21.01
C ALA A 82 -7.34 20.90 19.52
N MET A 83 -6.29 20.53 18.78
CA MET A 83 -6.22 20.72 17.33
C MET A 83 -7.40 20.07 16.61
N TYR A 84 -7.70 18.80 16.91
CA TYR A 84 -8.83 18.08 16.29
C TYR A 84 -10.18 18.74 16.60
N ARG A 85 -10.38 19.23 17.84
CA ARG A 85 -11.58 20.01 18.19
C ARG A 85 -11.69 21.29 17.38
N SER A 86 -10.62 22.07 17.28
CA SER A 86 -10.65 23.31 16.49
C SER A 86 -11.09 23.02 15.07
N ASN A 87 -10.45 22.04 14.41
CA ASN A 87 -10.78 21.67 13.04
C ASN A 87 -12.26 21.27 12.88
N VAL A 88 -12.83 20.54 13.83
CA VAL A 88 -14.26 20.14 13.80
C VAL A 88 -15.18 21.37 13.82
N TYR A 89 -14.97 22.30 14.74
CA TYR A 89 -15.80 23.51 14.83
C TYR A 89 -15.56 24.48 13.68
N ASP A 90 -14.34 24.57 13.17
CA ASP A 90 -14.00 25.41 12.03
C ASP A 90 -14.70 24.90 10.76
N ILE A 91 -14.74 23.59 10.52
CA ILE A 91 -15.51 23.00 9.41
C ILE A 91 -17.00 23.26 9.54
N ILE A 92 -17.57 23.14 10.75
CA ILE A 92 -18.99 23.43 10.99
C ILE A 92 -19.28 24.90 10.67
N LYS A 93 -18.43 25.82 11.14
CA LYS A 93 -18.55 27.26 10.86
C LYS A 93 -18.47 27.53 9.35
N ASP A 94 -17.51 26.95 8.65
CA ASP A 94 -17.35 27.13 7.21
C ASP A 94 -18.58 26.61 6.43
N PHE A 95 -19.14 25.47 6.85
CA PHE A 95 -20.37 24.93 6.26
C PHE A 95 -21.56 25.87 6.48
N ILE A 96 -21.75 26.36 7.70
CA ILE A 96 -22.84 27.30 8.02
C ILE A 96 -22.69 28.58 7.20
N ILE A 97 -21.51 29.20 7.16
CA ILE A 97 -21.26 30.43 6.39
C ILE A 97 -21.58 30.23 4.91
N LYS A 98 -21.22 29.05 4.35
CA LYS A 98 -21.44 28.74 2.94
C LYS A 98 -22.90 28.51 2.58
N TYR A 99 -23.71 27.94 3.48
CA TYR A 99 -25.06 27.48 3.16
C TYR A 99 -26.20 28.23 3.85
N ARG A 100 -25.94 29.08 4.86
CA ARG A 100 -26.97 29.82 5.61
C ARG A 100 -27.91 30.66 4.76
N ASP A 101 -27.46 31.14 3.60
CA ASP A 101 -28.25 31.98 2.70
C ASP A 101 -29.03 31.15 1.66
N ASN A 102 -28.73 29.85 1.55
CA ASN A 102 -29.24 28.96 0.49
C ASN A 102 -30.19 27.87 1.02
N ILE A 103 -30.09 27.49 2.29
CA ILE A 103 -30.80 26.35 2.87
C ILE A 103 -31.36 26.76 4.24
N PRO A 104 -32.58 26.30 4.63
CA PRO A 104 -33.10 26.51 5.97
C PRO A 104 -32.14 26.05 7.09
N ILE A 105 -32.12 26.81 8.19
CA ILE A 105 -31.18 26.59 9.30
C ILE A 105 -31.40 25.22 9.98
N ILE A 106 -32.66 24.76 10.04
CA ILE A 106 -33.01 23.44 10.57
C ILE A 106 -32.34 22.35 9.73
N ASP A 107 -32.41 22.45 8.41
CA ASP A 107 -31.78 21.47 7.51
C ASP A 107 -30.25 21.52 7.64
N ILE A 108 -29.64 22.72 7.77
CA ILE A 108 -28.19 22.86 8.03
C ILE A 108 -27.79 22.12 9.31
N LYS A 109 -28.58 22.29 10.38
CA LYS A 109 -28.36 21.60 11.65
C LYS A 109 -28.47 20.09 11.47
N ASP A 110 -29.50 19.61 10.79
CA ASP A 110 -29.73 18.18 10.56
C ASP A 110 -28.60 17.55 9.73
N TYR A 111 -28.15 18.21 8.65
CA TYR A 111 -26.98 17.78 7.88
C TYR A 111 -25.72 17.65 8.75
N ILE A 112 -25.42 18.66 9.60
CA ILE A 112 -24.26 18.58 10.50
C ILE A 112 -24.39 17.39 11.46
N LEU A 113 -25.58 17.13 11.99
CA LEU A 113 -25.83 16.03 12.92
C LEU A 113 -25.67 14.66 12.25
N ASP A 114 -26.12 14.52 11.01
CA ASP A 114 -25.97 13.32 10.20
C ASP A 114 -24.50 13.09 9.81
N PHE A 115 -23.81 14.13 9.34
CA PHE A 115 -22.38 14.03 9.02
C PHE A 115 -21.52 13.67 10.24
N LEU A 116 -21.86 14.18 11.43
CA LEU A 116 -21.22 13.78 12.69
C LEU A 116 -21.54 12.34 13.07
N HIS A 117 -22.78 11.89 12.84
CA HIS A 117 -23.20 10.51 13.09
C HIS A 117 -22.39 9.53 12.23
N GLU A 118 -22.36 9.74 10.91
CA GLU A 118 -21.55 8.97 9.96
C GLU A 118 -20.07 8.93 10.36
N SER A 119 -19.51 10.09 10.75
CA SER A 119 -18.11 10.20 11.18
C SER A 119 -17.81 9.40 12.45
N VAL A 120 -18.75 9.36 13.40
CA VAL A 120 -18.65 8.52 14.59
C VAL A 120 -18.71 7.04 14.22
N ASP A 121 -19.54 6.66 13.26
CA ASP A 121 -19.66 5.28 12.78
C ASP A 121 -18.42 4.80 12.02
N ALA A 122 -17.82 5.64 11.18
CA ALA A 122 -16.54 5.36 10.56
C ALA A 122 -15.45 5.09 11.62
N LEU A 123 -15.37 5.94 12.65
CA LEU A 123 -14.44 5.73 13.76
C LEU A 123 -14.79 4.50 14.62
N ASN A 124 -16.07 4.12 14.71
CA ASN A 124 -16.49 2.89 15.38
C ASN A 124 -15.90 1.66 14.66
N VAL A 125 -15.98 1.62 13.33
CA VAL A 125 -15.39 0.54 12.52
C VAL A 125 -13.88 0.52 12.68
N LEU A 126 -13.19 1.66 12.48
CA LEU A 126 -11.74 1.75 12.61
C LEU A 126 -11.25 1.34 14.00
N ARG A 127 -11.99 1.68 15.06
CA ARG A 127 -11.66 1.28 16.43
C ARG A 127 -11.79 -0.22 16.67
N HIS A 128 -12.73 -0.88 16.01
CA HIS A 128 -12.98 -2.32 16.16
C HIS A 128 -12.55 -3.11 14.91
N ILE A 129 -11.57 -2.57 14.16
CA ILE A 129 -11.11 -3.19 12.92
C ILE A 129 -10.52 -4.58 13.17
N THR A 130 -10.00 -4.83 14.37
CA THR A 130 -9.44 -6.11 14.83
C THR A 130 -9.60 -6.24 16.35
N ASN A 131 -9.25 -7.41 16.90
CA ASN A 131 -9.36 -7.69 18.33
C ASN A 131 -8.00 -7.79 19.05
N PRO A 132 -7.95 -7.53 20.37
CA PRO A 132 -6.70 -7.60 21.14
C PRO A 132 -6.13 -9.00 21.30
N ASP A 133 -6.99 -10.02 21.31
CA ASP A 133 -6.62 -11.40 21.67
C ASP A 133 -6.25 -12.28 20.47
N GLU A 134 -6.31 -11.73 19.24
CA GLU A 134 -6.11 -12.47 17.98
C GLU A 134 -7.01 -13.72 17.84
N LEU A 135 -8.14 -13.78 18.57
CA LEU A 135 -9.12 -14.86 18.46
C LEU A 135 -10.03 -14.62 17.26
N ASN A 136 -10.35 -15.65 16.47
CA ASN A 136 -11.23 -15.51 15.29
C ASN A 136 -10.82 -14.35 14.37
N LEU A 137 -9.51 -14.15 14.16
CA LEU A 137 -8.98 -13.08 13.30
C LEU A 137 -9.68 -13.03 11.94
N GLU A 138 -10.01 -14.20 11.40
CA GLU A 138 -10.68 -14.36 10.12
C GLU A 138 -11.98 -13.57 10.01
N ASN A 139 -12.70 -13.33 11.10
CA ASN A 139 -13.95 -12.59 11.09
C ASN A 139 -13.78 -11.08 11.33
N THR A 140 -12.54 -10.61 11.54
CA THR A 140 -12.26 -9.18 11.74
C THR A 140 -12.23 -8.43 10.43
N TYR A 141 -12.65 -7.16 10.44
CA TYR A 141 -12.56 -6.27 9.27
C TYR A 141 -11.13 -6.20 8.72
N LEU A 142 -10.13 -6.10 9.60
CA LEU A 142 -8.73 -6.00 9.21
C LEU A 142 -8.30 -7.23 8.40
N PHE A 143 -8.65 -8.43 8.85
CA PHE A 143 -8.27 -9.64 8.14
C PHE A 143 -8.98 -9.75 6.80
N GLN A 144 -10.31 -9.59 6.79
CA GLN A 144 -11.12 -9.71 5.58
C GLN A 144 -10.66 -8.74 4.50
N LEU A 145 -10.44 -7.49 4.87
CA LEU A 145 -10.01 -6.47 3.93
C LEU A 145 -8.56 -6.66 3.49
N VAL A 146 -7.64 -7.04 4.40
CA VAL A 146 -6.26 -7.36 3.98
C VAL A 146 -6.27 -8.52 2.99
N LYS A 147 -7.04 -9.59 3.24
CA LYS A 147 -7.08 -10.75 2.35
C LYS A 147 -7.72 -10.44 1.01
N PHE A 148 -8.75 -9.60 1.00
CA PHE A 148 -9.36 -9.09 -0.23
C PHE A 148 -8.33 -8.32 -1.07
N ILE A 149 -7.68 -7.31 -0.47
CA ILE A 149 -6.65 -6.49 -1.16
C ILE A 149 -5.46 -7.37 -1.59
N GLU A 150 -4.99 -8.26 -0.71
CA GLU A 150 -3.87 -9.18 -0.97
C GLU A 150 -4.17 -10.06 -2.19
N SER A 151 -5.39 -10.58 -2.33
CA SER A 151 -5.75 -11.46 -3.43
C SER A 151 -5.62 -10.81 -4.82
N LYS A 152 -5.77 -9.49 -4.90
CA LYS A 152 -5.78 -8.73 -6.15
C LYS A 152 -4.44 -8.06 -6.47
N LEU A 153 -3.80 -7.46 -5.48
CA LEU A 153 -2.61 -6.64 -5.69
C LEU A 153 -1.30 -7.33 -5.32
N PHE A 154 -1.32 -8.26 -4.37
CA PHE A 154 -0.10 -8.90 -3.89
C PHE A 154 -0.39 -10.31 -3.38
N PRO A 155 -0.78 -11.26 -4.26
CA PRO A 155 -1.32 -12.54 -3.82
C PRO A 155 -0.26 -13.51 -3.32
N ARG A 156 -0.65 -14.40 -2.41
CA ARG A 156 0.15 -15.58 -2.04
C ARG A 156 -0.20 -16.77 -2.93
N GLY A 157 0.78 -17.65 -3.12
CA GLY A 157 0.62 -18.91 -3.83
C GLY A 157 1.78 -19.87 -3.55
N ALA A 158 1.55 -21.14 -3.85
CA ALA A 158 2.53 -22.21 -3.64
C ALA A 158 3.73 -22.08 -4.61
N ASN A 159 3.49 -21.56 -5.80
CA ASN A 159 4.50 -21.33 -6.83
C ASN A 159 4.22 -20.02 -7.58
N LEU A 160 5.22 -19.58 -8.35
CA LEU A 160 5.18 -18.33 -9.10
C LEU A 160 4.02 -18.30 -10.10
N LYS A 161 3.77 -19.42 -10.78
CA LYS A 161 2.71 -19.57 -11.79
C LYS A 161 1.32 -19.30 -11.24
N ILE A 162 0.99 -19.85 -10.07
CA ILE A 162 -0.30 -19.59 -9.41
C ILE A 162 -0.44 -18.11 -9.06
N ILE A 163 0.63 -17.47 -8.61
CA ILE A 163 0.61 -16.05 -8.24
C ILE A 163 0.43 -15.18 -9.49
N TYR A 164 1.21 -15.46 -10.54
CA TYR A 164 1.15 -14.75 -11.81
C TYR A 164 -0.24 -14.82 -12.45
N ASN A 165 -0.85 -16.02 -12.49
CA ASN A 165 -2.18 -16.19 -13.09
C ASN A 165 -3.27 -15.43 -12.31
N LYS A 166 -3.18 -15.37 -10.96
CA LYS A 166 -4.09 -14.53 -10.17
C LYS A 166 -3.93 -13.05 -10.49
N LEU A 167 -2.69 -12.59 -10.60
CA LEU A 167 -2.40 -11.20 -10.94
C LEU A 167 -2.92 -10.86 -12.35
N LEU A 168 -2.69 -11.73 -13.32
CA LEU A 168 -3.15 -11.56 -14.70
C LEU A 168 -4.68 -11.53 -14.81
N GLN A 169 -5.40 -12.32 -14.01
CA GLN A 169 -6.87 -12.28 -13.98
C GLN A 169 -7.39 -10.92 -13.51
N GLU A 170 -6.75 -10.33 -12.50
CA GLU A 170 -7.15 -9.05 -11.92
C GLU A 170 -6.57 -7.84 -12.66
N SER A 171 -5.60 -8.04 -13.57
CA SER A 171 -4.92 -6.93 -14.24
C SER A 171 -5.82 -6.19 -15.22
N ILE A 172 -6.87 -6.84 -15.73
CA ILE A 172 -7.88 -6.23 -16.61
C ILE A 172 -8.44 -4.95 -15.99
N ASP A 173 -8.74 -4.98 -14.70
CA ASP A 173 -9.34 -3.85 -13.98
C ASP A 173 -8.31 -3.13 -13.08
N PHE A 174 -7.27 -3.83 -12.62
CA PHE A 174 -6.37 -3.34 -11.56
C PHE A 174 -4.89 -3.32 -11.93
N TYR A 175 -4.53 -3.39 -13.20
CA TYR A 175 -3.13 -3.34 -13.63
C TYR A 175 -2.39 -2.11 -13.07
N GLU A 176 -3.03 -0.94 -13.11
CA GLU A 176 -2.40 0.29 -12.60
C GLU A 176 -2.18 0.26 -11.08
N CYS A 177 -3.11 -0.33 -10.32
CA CYS A 177 -2.89 -0.61 -8.90
C CYS A 177 -1.72 -1.59 -8.69
N GLN A 178 -1.69 -2.68 -9.43
CA GLN A 178 -0.65 -3.72 -9.35
C GLN A 178 0.73 -3.14 -9.67
N ARG A 179 0.84 -2.33 -10.72
CA ARG A 179 2.04 -1.60 -11.09
C ARG A 179 2.47 -0.62 -10.00
N HIS A 180 1.52 0.14 -9.45
CA HIS A 180 1.78 1.12 -8.39
C HIS A 180 2.40 0.47 -7.14
N ILE A 181 1.97 -0.74 -6.77
CA ILE A 181 2.54 -1.50 -5.62
C ILE A 181 4.04 -1.78 -5.79
N LEU A 182 4.56 -1.85 -7.01
CA LEU A 182 5.99 -2.03 -7.26
C LEU A 182 6.79 -0.75 -7.40
N GLN A 183 6.17 0.43 -7.50
CA GLN A 183 6.87 1.67 -7.86
C GLN A 183 6.98 2.63 -6.66
N PRO A 184 7.92 2.42 -5.72
CA PRO A 184 8.15 3.36 -4.64
C PRO A 184 8.64 4.70 -5.21
N HIS A 185 8.00 5.79 -4.78
CA HIS A 185 8.33 7.15 -5.22
C HIS A 185 9.33 7.89 -4.33
N THR A 186 9.92 7.21 -3.35
CA THR A 186 10.93 7.88 -2.52
C THR A 186 12.17 8.18 -3.36
N PHE A 187 12.71 9.41 -3.24
CA PHE A 187 14.06 9.79 -3.69
C PHE A 187 15.13 9.04 -2.88
N TYR A 188 15.01 7.72 -2.82
CA TYR A 188 16.14 6.89 -2.52
C TYR A 188 17.11 7.15 -3.66
N ARG A 189 18.19 7.86 -3.35
CA ARG A 189 19.38 7.85 -4.19
C ARG A 189 19.61 6.40 -4.52
N GLU A 190 19.31 6.02 -5.75
CA GLU A 190 19.72 4.75 -6.33
C GLU A 190 21.24 4.77 -6.26
N LYS A 191 21.76 4.31 -5.14
CA LYS A 191 23.05 3.69 -5.14
C LYS A 191 22.75 2.29 -5.65
N LEU A 192 22.87 2.11 -6.96
CA LEU A 192 23.13 0.80 -7.54
C LEU A 192 24.30 0.10 -6.82
N GLU A 193 25.10 0.85 -6.05
CA GLU A 193 26.11 0.41 -5.09
C GLU A 193 25.59 -0.22 -3.77
N SER A 194 24.29 -0.52 -3.61
CA SER A 194 23.84 -1.20 -2.39
C SER A 194 24.41 -2.62 -2.35
N SER A 195 25.30 -2.89 -1.40
CA SER A 195 26.08 -4.13 -1.25
C SER A 195 25.25 -5.39 -0.90
N ASP A 196 23.93 -5.31 -0.95
CA ASP A 196 23.03 -6.38 -0.50
C ASP A 196 22.18 -6.90 -1.68
N TYR A 197 22.86 -7.63 -2.57
CA TYR A 197 22.30 -8.23 -3.79
C TYR A 197 21.10 -9.18 -3.56
N PHE A 198 20.84 -9.54 -2.30
CA PHE A 198 19.71 -10.38 -1.91
C PHE A 198 18.40 -9.60 -1.78
N GLU A 199 18.42 -8.27 -1.61
CA GLU A 199 17.19 -7.51 -1.47
C GLU A 199 16.49 -7.28 -2.82
N ILE A 200 15.18 -7.42 -2.83
CA ILE A 200 14.30 -7.16 -3.98
C ILE A 200 13.80 -5.71 -3.88
N PRO A 201 14.29 -4.78 -4.73
CA PRO A 201 13.85 -3.40 -4.76
C PRO A 201 12.53 -3.25 -5.48
N GLY A 202 11.94 -2.05 -5.41
CA GLY A 202 10.86 -1.68 -6.32
C GLY A 202 11.38 -1.35 -7.73
N ILE A 203 10.44 -1.09 -8.64
CA ILE A 203 10.68 -0.61 -9.99
C ILE A 203 10.90 0.90 -9.93
N SER A 204 12.14 1.32 -10.14
CA SER A 204 12.49 2.73 -10.35
C SER A 204 12.19 3.16 -11.79
N PRO A 205 12.26 4.47 -12.11
CA PRO A 205 12.16 4.94 -13.48
C PRO A 205 13.19 4.29 -14.41
N LYS A 206 14.42 4.05 -13.93
CA LYS A 206 15.49 3.38 -14.69
C LYS A 206 15.13 1.92 -14.99
N VAL A 207 14.66 1.18 -13.98
CA VAL A 207 14.18 -0.21 -14.16
C VAL A 207 12.98 -0.27 -15.12
N TYR A 208 12.06 0.68 -15.02
CA TYR A 208 10.91 0.75 -15.93
C TYR A 208 11.34 0.99 -17.39
N GLN A 209 12.33 1.86 -17.62
CA GLN A 209 12.89 2.07 -18.96
C GLN A 209 13.58 0.81 -19.50
N ILE A 210 14.32 0.07 -18.65
CA ILE A 210 14.91 -1.23 -19.02
C ILE A 210 13.81 -2.20 -19.48
N ILE A 211 12.72 -2.33 -18.71
CA ILE A 211 11.57 -3.17 -19.06
C ILE A 211 10.98 -2.75 -20.42
N ASN A 212 10.78 -1.44 -20.65
CA ASN A 212 10.26 -0.93 -21.93
C ASN A 212 11.14 -1.32 -23.11
N ASN A 213 12.46 -1.17 -22.98
CA ASN A 213 13.40 -1.49 -24.06
C ASN A 213 13.42 -3.00 -24.33
N ILE A 214 13.39 -3.82 -23.29
CA ILE A 214 13.30 -5.28 -23.41
C ILE A 214 12.05 -5.64 -24.21
N THR A 215 10.87 -5.20 -23.76
CA THR A 215 9.59 -5.46 -24.44
C THR A 215 9.64 -5.01 -25.91
N SER A 216 10.21 -3.85 -26.18
CA SER A 216 10.34 -3.30 -27.53
C SER A 216 11.21 -4.19 -28.42
N LEU A 217 12.42 -4.53 -27.99
CA LEU A 217 13.34 -5.36 -28.77
C LEU A 217 12.79 -6.76 -29.01
N TYR A 218 12.18 -7.39 -28.00
CA TYR A 218 11.55 -8.70 -28.18
C TYR A 218 10.47 -8.67 -29.26
N ASN A 219 9.60 -7.65 -29.29
CA ASN A 219 8.50 -7.61 -30.25
C ASN A 219 8.90 -7.12 -31.65
N LEU A 220 9.91 -6.25 -31.76
CA LEU A 220 10.30 -5.62 -33.03
C LEU A 220 11.40 -6.37 -33.77
N ASP A 221 12.45 -6.80 -33.06
CA ASP A 221 13.64 -7.38 -33.67
C ASP A 221 14.32 -8.40 -32.73
N PRO A 222 13.65 -9.52 -32.40
CA PRO A 222 14.27 -10.57 -31.60
C PRO A 222 15.24 -11.38 -32.46
N ASN A 223 16.39 -11.71 -31.88
CA ASN A 223 17.20 -12.83 -32.36
C ASN A 223 16.52 -14.15 -31.95
N PHE A 224 16.86 -15.24 -32.62
CA PHE A 224 16.39 -16.57 -32.26
C PHE A 224 17.58 -17.50 -32.08
N GLY A 225 17.55 -18.28 -31.02
CA GLY A 225 18.58 -19.29 -30.74
C GLY A 225 17.99 -20.50 -30.02
N GLU A 226 18.79 -21.54 -29.92
CA GLU A 226 18.38 -22.84 -29.38
C GLU A 226 17.80 -22.71 -27.96
N PHE A 227 16.71 -23.44 -27.70
CA PHE A 227 16.13 -23.57 -26.36
C PHE A 227 16.85 -24.72 -25.62
N PRO A 228 17.71 -24.44 -24.61
CA PRO A 228 18.51 -25.49 -23.98
C PRO A 228 17.68 -26.63 -23.36
N GLU A 229 16.45 -26.34 -22.93
CA GLU A 229 15.57 -27.29 -22.26
C GLU A 229 14.68 -28.09 -23.23
N ARG A 230 14.56 -27.69 -24.50
CA ARG A 230 13.70 -28.37 -25.48
C ARG A 230 14.37 -28.49 -26.84
N GLU A 231 14.70 -29.72 -27.22
CA GLU A 231 15.22 -30.02 -28.56
C GLU A 231 14.27 -29.54 -29.67
N ASN A 232 14.85 -29.09 -30.79
CA ASN A 232 14.14 -28.56 -31.95
C ASN A 232 13.26 -27.33 -31.68
N HIS A 233 13.51 -26.60 -30.59
CA HIS A 233 12.85 -25.34 -30.30
C HIS A 233 13.84 -24.18 -30.28
N GLU A 234 13.38 -23.02 -30.74
CA GLU A 234 14.11 -21.77 -30.66
C GLU A 234 13.35 -20.75 -29.80
N LEU A 235 14.09 -20.07 -28.92
CA LEU A 235 13.60 -18.98 -28.11
C LEU A 235 13.96 -17.62 -28.70
N PRO A 236 13.11 -16.60 -28.49
CA PRO A 236 13.49 -15.25 -28.78
C PRO A 236 14.54 -14.79 -27.75
N MET A 237 15.50 -14.00 -28.21
CA MET A 237 16.60 -13.49 -27.41
C MET A 237 17.03 -12.12 -27.93
N ILE A 238 17.53 -11.29 -27.03
CA ILE A 238 18.02 -9.94 -27.34
C ILE A 238 19.45 -9.78 -26.82
N LEU A 239 20.25 -8.92 -27.46
CA LEU A 239 21.60 -8.69 -27.00
C LEU A 239 21.57 -7.93 -25.67
N LYS A 240 22.30 -8.44 -24.68
CA LYS A 240 22.48 -7.80 -23.37
C LYS A 240 22.92 -6.34 -23.52
N ASN A 241 23.87 -6.11 -24.44
CA ASN A 241 24.47 -4.80 -24.67
C ASN A 241 23.48 -3.75 -25.20
N ASP A 242 22.50 -4.16 -26.02
CA ASP A 242 21.50 -3.25 -26.58
C ASP A 242 20.55 -2.70 -25.49
N ILE A 243 20.39 -3.46 -24.40
CA ILE A 243 19.58 -3.05 -23.26
C ILE A 243 20.43 -2.34 -22.20
N PHE A 244 21.62 -2.85 -21.86
CA PHE A 244 22.34 -2.42 -20.64
C PHE A 244 23.31 -1.27 -20.86
N LEU A 245 23.97 -1.19 -22.03
CA LEU A 245 24.95 -0.13 -22.30
C LEU A 245 24.41 1.29 -22.08
N PRO A 246 23.15 1.63 -22.44
CA PRO A 246 22.61 2.96 -22.22
C PRO A 246 22.43 3.35 -20.74
N TYR A 247 22.52 2.38 -19.83
CA TYR A 247 22.21 2.55 -18.41
C TYR A 247 23.40 2.31 -17.48
N VAL A 248 24.55 1.92 -18.00
CA VAL A 248 25.78 1.70 -17.24
C VAL A 248 26.65 2.94 -17.41
N ASP A 249 26.57 3.87 -16.43
CA ASP A 249 27.28 5.16 -16.48
C ASP A 249 28.78 4.99 -16.19
N SER A 250 29.18 3.87 -15.62
CA SER A 250 30.57 3.52 -15.34
C SER A 250 30.80 2.03 -15.52
N ILE A 251 31.96 1.64 -16.06
CA ILE A 251 32.41 0.24 -16.19
C ILE A 251 32.70 -0.33 -14.79
N ALA A 252 31.67 -0.43 -13.95
CA ALA A 252 31.73 -0.93 -12.59
C ALA A 252 30.88 -2.20 -12.53
N ASN A 253 31.56 -3.35 -12.40
CA ASN A 253 30.95 -4.68 -12.25
C ASN A 253 29.69 -4.72 -11.35
N PRO A 254 29.57 -3.95 -10.24
CA PRO A 254 28.36 -3.95 -9.42
C PRO A 254 27.08 -3.49 -10.11
N GLU A 255 27.15 -2.53 -11.03
CA GLU A 255 25.95 -2.06 -11.76
C GLU A 255 25.48 -3.10 -12.76
N GLU A 256 26.42 -3.77 -13.44
CA GLU A 256 26.14 -4.85 -14.37
C GLU A 256 25.49 -6.04 -13.66
N GLU A 257 26.07 -6.49 -12.53
CA GLU A 257 25.48 -7.54 -11.69
C GLU A 257 24.07 -7.16 -11.18
N ALA A 258 23.85 -5.90 -10.81
CA ALA A 258 22.54 -5.43 -10.36
C ALA A 258 21.49 -5.48 -11.47
N ILE A 259 21.87 -5.12 -12.69
CA ILE A 259 20.98 -5.15 -13.86
C ILE A 259 20.70 -6.59 -14.29
N GLU A 260 21.67 -7.50 -14.24
CA GLU A 260 21.45 -8.93 -14.45
C GLU A 260 20.44 -9.50 -13.46
N LYS A 261 20.56 -9.12 -12.18
CA LYS A 261 19.58 -9.50 -11.16
C LYS A 261 18.20 -8.93 -11.41
N ILE A 262 18.09 -7.74 -12.01
CA ILE A 262 16.80 -7.20 -12.46
C ILE A 262 16.22 -8.06 -13.57
N ALA A 263 17.01 -8.47 -14.56
CA ALA A 263 16.59 -9.35 -15.64
C ALA A 263 16.04 -10.69 -15.10
N GLU A 264 16.72 -11.31 -14.12
CA GLU A 264 16.25 -12.51 -13.44
C GLU A 264 14.88 -12.31 -12.78
N ARG A 265 14.65 -11.16 -12.14
CA ARG A 265 13.40 -10.84 -11.41
C ARG A 265 12.21 -10.59 -12.33
N ILE A 266 12.46 -10.21 -13.58
CA ILE A 266 11.43 -10.06 -14.63
C ILE A 266 11.28 -11.30 -15.52
N GLY A 267 11.91 -12.43 -15.14
CA GLY A 267 11.72 -13.73 -15.80
C GLY A 267 12.69 -14.04 -16.92
N LEU A 268 13.78 -13.28 -17.03
CA LEU A 268 14.83 -13.49 -18.04
C LEU A 268 16.08 -14.14 -17.45
N ARG A 269 16.96 -14.60 -18.31
CA ARG A 269 18.26 -15.19 -17.98
C ARG A 269 19.28 -14.81 -19.03
N LEU A 270 20.56 -14.89 -18.66
CA LEU A 270 21.65 -14.76 -19.61
C LEU A 270 22.01 -16.14 -20.20
N LEU A 271 22.11 -16.19 -21.53
CA LEU A 271 22.69 -17.29 -22.28
C LEU A 271 24.02 -16.85 -22.88
N ASP A 272 25.04 -17.68 -22.70
CA ASP A 272 26.43 -17.46 -23.15
C ASP A 272 27.05 -16.12 -22.69
N GLY A 273 26.47 -15.49 -21.67
CA GLY A 273 26.86 -14.16 -21.19
C GLY A 273 26.52 -13.00 -22.15
N ILE A 274 25.87 -13.29 -23.28
CA ILE A 274 25.65 -12.33 -24.39
C ILE A 274 24.17 -12.04 -24.59
N PHE A 275 23.32 -13.07 -24.49
CA PHE A 275 21.91 -12.99 -24.85
C PHE A 275 21.02 -13.00 -23.62
N LEU A 276 20.05 -12.09 -23.57
CA LEU A 276 18.93 -12.18 -22.64
C LEU A 276 17.82 -13.00 -23.28
N ALA A 277 17.49 -14.13 -22.67
CA ALA A 277 16.40 -15.02 -23.09
C ALA A 277 15.42 -15.26 -21.92
N PRO A 278 14.17 -15.66 -22.16
CA PRO A 278 13.25 -16.03 -21.08
C PRO A 278 13.73 -17.27 -20.31
N GLN A 279 13.45 -17.33 -19.01
CA GLN A 279 13.63 -18.54 -18.18
C GLN A 279 12.59 -19.59 -18.57
N GLU A 280 12.91 -20.89 -18.39
CA GLU A 280 12.00 -21.99 -18.72
C GLU A 280 10.60 -21.81 -18.09
N ASP A 281 10.53 -21.61 -16.78
CA ASP A 281 9.27 -21.37 -16.06
C ASP A 281 8.48 -20.17 -16.63
N PHE A 282 9.18 -19.14 -17.11
CA PHE A 282 8.54 -17.99 -17.73
C PHE A 282 8.05 -18.29 -19.15
N VAL A 283 8.81 -19.06 -19.95
CA VAL A 283 8.37 -19.54 -21.27
C VAL A 283 7.06 -20.31 -21.16
N GLU A 284 6.94 -21.20 -20.17
CA GLU A 284 5.70 -21.95 -19.95
C GLU A 284 4.52 -21.03 -19.66
N LEU A 285 4.72 -20.03 -18.79
CA LEU A 285 3.70 -19.03 -18.50
C LEU A 285 3.29 -18.23 -19.73
N LEU A 286 4.26 -17.83 -20.54
CA LEU A 286 4.01 -17.07 -21.76
C LEU A 286 3.24 -17.91 -22.79
N LEU A 287 3.58 -19.18 -22.96
CA LEU A 287 2.87 -20.09 -23.87
C LEU A 287 1.41 -20.32 -23.43
N GLU A 288 1.20 -20.61 -22.15
CA GLU A 288 -0.14 -20.89 -21.60
C GLU A 288 -1.09 -19.69 -21.72
N ASN A 289 -0.55 -18.48 -21.68
CA ASN A 289 -1.32 -17.25 -21.79
C ASN A 289 -1.25 -16.61 -23.19
N ASN A 290 -0.78 -17.34 -24.21
CA ASN A 290 -0.67 -16.90 -25.61
C ASN A 290 0.22 -15.65 -25.85
N PHE A 291 1.18 -15.41 -24.96
CA PHE A 291 2.20 -14.37 -25.10
C PHE A 291 3.42 -14.81 -25.91
N LEU A 292 3.53 -16.11 -26.22
CA LEU A 292 4.44 -16.66 -27.22
C LEU A 292 3.63 -17.43 -28.26
N ARG A 293 3.92 -17.20 -29.55
CA ARG A 293 3.33 -17.92 -30.67
C ARG A 293 4.32 -18.94 -31.21
N ASP A 294 3.90 -20.18 -31.38
CA ASP A 294 4.64 -21.21 -32.08
C ASP A 294 4.59 -21.01 -33.60
N ASN A 295 5.73 -21.22 -34.26
CA ASN A 295 5.81 -21.23 -35.71
C ASN A 295 6.79 -22.31 -36.17
N LYS A 296 6.26 -23.35 -36.82
CA LYS A 296 7.05 -24.45 -37.36
C LYS A 296 7.75 -24.01 -38.65
N GLN A 297 9.06 -24.03 -38.62
CA GLN A 297 9.93 -23.69 -39.74
C GLN A 297 10.03 -24.85 -40.74
N SER A 298 10.56 -24.59 -41.94
CA SER A 298 10.69 -25.58 -43.01
C SER A 298 11.68 -26.71 -42.69
N ASP A 299 12.63 -26.48 -41.79
CA ASP A 299 13.58 -27.46 -41.27
C ASP A 299 12.98 -28.33 -40.13
N GLY A 300 11.74 -28.06 -39.72
CA GLY A 300 11.05 -28.77 -38.65
C GLY A 300 11.19 -28.12 -37.27
N THR A 301 12.06 -27.12 -37.12
CA THR A 301 12.29 -26.37 -35.88
C THR A 301 11.07 -25.55 -35.49
N ILE A 302 10.71 -25.50 -34.21
CA ILE A 302 9.61 -24.68 -33.70
C ILE A 302 10.17 -23.40 -33.10
N ARG A 303 9.84 -22.27 -33.69
CA ARG A 303 10.30 -20.95 -33.23
C ARG A 303 9.21 -20.24 -32.43
N PHE A 304 9.56 -19.73 -31.25
CA PHE A 304 8.64 -18.98 -30.40
C PHE A 304 8.73 -17.47 -30.64
N TYR A 305 7.68 -16.89 -31.20
CA TYR A 305 7.58 -15.44 -31.45
C TYR A 305 6.91 -14.73 -30.28
N PRO A 306 7.56 -13.71 -29.67
CA PRO A 306 7.01 -12.98 -28.53
C PRO A 306 5.85 -12.05 -28.93
N ARG A 307 4.92 -11.88 -28.01
CA ARG A 307 3.72 -11.03 -28.10
C ARG A 307 3.37 -10.39 -26.75
N PHE A 308 4.34 -10.30 -25.85
CA PHE A 308 4.12 -9.77 -24.51
C PHE A 308 4.34 -8.26 -24.44
N SER A 309 3.77 -7.62 -23.43
CA SER A 309 3.90 -6.19 -23.18
C SER A 309 4.68 -5.93 -21.88
N ASN A 310 4.86 -4.65 -21.54
CA ASN A 310 5.43 -4.28 -20.23
C ASN A 310 4.60 -4.82 -19.07
N GLU A 311 3.29 -4.92 -19.24
CA GLU A 311 2.39 -5.50 -18.24
C GLU A 311 2.80 -6.93 -17.92
N THR A 312 3.05 -7.77 -18.91
CA THR A 312 3.51 -9.15 -18.73
C THR A 312 4.76 -9.23 -17.85
N LEU A 313 5.77 -8.40 -18.11
CA LEU A 313 7.03 -8.38 -17.35
C LEU A 313 6.86 -7.80 -15.94
N ILE A 314 6.03 -6.76 -15.79
CA ILE A 314 5.76 -6.12 -14.50
C ILE A 314 4.95 -7.05 -13.59
N LEU A 315 3.96 -7.76 -14.13
CA LEU A 315 3.20 -8.77 -13.38
C LEU A 315 4.07 -9.94 -12.97
N TYR A 316 5.04 -10.35 -13.80
CA TYR A 316 6.01 -11.37 -13.42
C TYR A 316 6.91 -10.90 -12.27
N TYR A 317 7.42 -9.66 -12.32
CA TYR A 317 8.15 -9.05 -11.20
C TYR A 317 7.27 -9.07 -9.94
N LEU A 318 6.02 -8.64 -10.05
CA LEU A 318 5.10 -8.57 -8.91
C LEU A 318 4.86 -9.96 -8.32
N ALA A 319 4.69 -10.98 -9.16
CA ALA A 319 4.59 -12.36 -8.73
C ALA A 319 5.84 -12.82 -7.98
N PHE A 320 7.03 -12.50 -8.51
CA PHE A 320 8.31 -12.84 -7.91
C PHE A 320 8.46 -12.17 -6.53
N ALA A 321 8.18 -10.87 -6.44
CA ALA A 321 8.18 -10.12 -5.19
C ALA A 321 7.16 -10.69 -4.18
N SER A 322 5.98 -11.10 -4.64
CA SER A 322 4.95 -11.66 -3.77
C SER A 322 5.27 -13.07 -3.27
N GLN A 323 6.02 -13.86 -4.04
CA GLN A 323 6.56 -15.14 -3.59
C GLN A 323 7.72 -14.96 -2.59
N ARG A 324 8.56 -13.94 -2.79
CA ARG A 324 9.82 -13.72 -2.05
C ARG A 324 9.74 -12.60 -1.02
N ARG A 325 8.61 -12.47 -0.31
CA ARG A 325 8.34 -11.39 0.65
C ARG A 325 9.42 -11.17 1.72
N GLY A 326 10.11 -12.22 2.14
CA GLY A 326 11.18 -12.17 3.14
C GLY A 326 12.43 -11.40 2.67
N PHE A 327 12.59 -11.21 1.35
CA PHE A 327 13.75 -10.58 0.73
C PHE A 327 13.44 -9.18 0.19
N LEU A 328 12.23 -8.66 0.40
CA LEU A 328 11.90 -7.32 -0.06
C LEU A 328 12.79 -6.28 0.62
N SER A 329 13.18 -5.28 -0.16
CA SER A 329 13.95 -4.16 0.34
C SER A 329 13.14 -3.41 1.39
N LYS A 330 13.85 -2.72 2.28
CA LYS A 330 13.21 -1.89 3.29
C LYS A 330 12.26 -0.86 2.69
N GLU A 331 12.63 -0.26 1.57
CA GLU A 331 11.83 0.74 0.87
C GLU A 331 10.53 0.14 0.32
N LEU A 332 10.63 -0.99 -0.39
CA LEU A 332 9.46 -1.65 -0.97
C LEU A 332 8.50 -2.15 0.12
N ILE A 333 9.01 -2.66 1.24
CA ILE A 333 8.15 -3.02 2.38
C ILE A 333 7.37 -1.82 2.90
N ASN A 334 8.02 -0.66 3.07
CA ASN A 334 7.33 0.55 3.53
C ASN A 334 6.26 0.98 2.53
N TRP A 335 6.56 0.92 1.24
CA TRP A 335 5.65 1.30 0.16
C TRP A 335 4.40 0.42 0.09
N ILE A 336 4.59 -0.91 0.06
CA ILE A 336 3.49 -1.88 0.06
C ILE A 336 2.64 -1.72 1.32
N SER A 337 3.29 -1.64 2.50
CA SER A 337 2.57 -1.52 3.77
C SER A 337 1.76 -0.22 3.83
N MET A 338 2.30 0.88 3.32
CA MET A 338 1.56 2.15 3.31
C MET A 338 0.37 2.09 2.37
N ASN A 339 0.54 1.59 1.15
CA ASN A 339 -0.55 1.46 0.19
C ASN A 339 -1.69 0.61 0.73
N PHE A 340 -1.38 -0.55 1.33
CA PHE A 340 -2.40 -1.38 1.97
C PHE A 340 -3.08 -0.66 3.15
N ALA A 341 -2.32 -0.01 4.03
CA ALA A 341 -2.90 0.73 5.15
C ALA A 341 -3.80 1.88 4.69
N PHE A 342 -3.38 2.59 3.63
CA PHE A 342 -4.14 3.68 3.02
C PHE A 342 -5.42 3.17 2.38
N LEU A 343 -5.35 2.12 1.56
CA LEU A 343 -6.52 1.48 0.94
C LEU A 343 -7.54 1.06 2.01
N LEU A 344 -7.10 0.39 3.07
CA LEU A 344 -7.97 -0.01 4.19
C LEU A 344 -8.67 1.19 4.84
N TYR A 345 -7.88 2.19 5.21
CA TYR A 345 -8.39 3.37 5.91
C TYR A 345 -9.36 4.15 5.03
N MET A 346 -8.98 4.45 3.78
CA MET A 346 -9.81 5.21 2.85
C MET A 346 -11.08 4.48 2.45
N SER A 347 -11.03 3.15 2.30
CA SER A 347 -12.22 2.37 1.93
C SER A 347 -13.24 2.29 3.05
N ILE A 348 -12.80 2.21 4.31
CA ILE A 348 -13.70 2.29 5.47
C ILE A 348 -14.36 3.67 5.54
N LEU A 349 -13.61 4.74 5.28
CA LEU A 349 -14.17 6.09 5.23
C LEU A 349 -15.17 6.24 4.08
N LYS A 350 -14.82 5.80 2.86
CA LYS A 350 -15.70 5.83 1.69
C LYS A 350 -16.98 5.02 1.91
N TRP A 351 -16.88 3.92 2.65
CA TRP A 351 -18.03 3.08 3.00
C TRP A 351 -18.97 3.74 4.02
N LYS A 352 -18.42 4.42 5.02
CA LYS A 352 -19.21 4.95 6.15
C LYS A 352 -19.60 6.41 6.05
N LEU A 353 -18.92 7.19 5.21
CA LEU A 353 -19.18 8.60 5.02
C LEU A 353 -19.86 8.81 3.67
N SER A 354 -20.91 9.63 3.66
CA SER A 354 -21.47 10.14 2.41
C SER A 354 -20.46 11.00 1.65
N ASP A 355 -20.63 11.10 0.33
CA ASP A 355 -19.74 11.90 -0.52
C ASP A 355 -19.80 13.41 -0.19
N GLU A 356 -20.89 13.85 0.44
CA GLU A 356 -21.12 15.22 0.87
C GLU A 356 -20.64 15.49 2.30
N ASN A 357 -20.14 14.47 3.01
CA ASN A 357 -19.75 14.61 4.41
C ASN A 357 -18.61 15.62 4.59
N ILE A 358 -18.93 16.73 5.25
CA ILE A 358 -18.01 17.87 5.44
C ILE A 358 -16.77 17.52 6.28
N PHE A 359 -16.83 16.47 7.12
CA PHE A 359 -15.72 16.07 7.98
C PHE A 359 -14.72 15.15 7.27
N TYR A 360 -15.01 14.71 6.05
CA TYR A 360 -14.13 13.81 5.30
C TYR A 360 -12.69 14.37 5.16
N ALA A 361 -12.56 15.68 5.03
CA ALA A 361 -11.27 16.37 4.94
C ALA A 361 -10.40 16.18 6.21
N ILE A 362 -10.99 16.17 7.41
CA ILE A 362 -10.23 15.98 8.67
C ILE A 362 -9.58 14.59 8.71
N PHE A 363 -10.26 13.58 8.18
CA PHE A 363 -9.72 12.22 8.12
C PHE A 363 -8.57 12.08 7.14
N LYS A 364 -8.54 12.90 6.08
CA LYS A 364 -7.47 12.97 5.08
C LYS A 364 -6.31 13.87 5.48
N ASP A 365 -6.49 14.69 6.50
CA ASP A 365 -5.46 15.62 6.95
C ASP A 365 -4.16 14.88 7.33
N LEU A 366 -3.03 15.48 6.96
CA LEU A 366 -1.71 14.90 7.17
C LEU A 366 -1.45 14.64 8.66
N GLN A 367 -1.89 15.53 9.54
CA GLN A 367 -1.67 15.39 10.99
C GLN A 367 -2.49 14.22 11.55
N THR A 368 -3.68 13.95 11.03
CA THR A 368 -4.48 12.77 11.38
C THR A 368 -3.83 11.49 10.84
N ASN A 369 -3.50 11.47 9.54
CA ASN A 369 -2.92 10.31 8.85
C ASN A 369 -1.58 9.87 9.46
N GLU A 370 -0.72 10.83 9.82
CA GLU A 370 0.56 10.57 10.49
C GLU A 370 0.43 9.83 11.82
N LYS A 371 -0.73 9.94 12.50
CA LYS A 371 -0.95 9.30 13.80
C LYS A 371 -1.61 7.92 13.69
N VAL A 372 -2.37 7.66 12.63
CA VAL A 372 -3.14 6.42 12.47
C VAL A 372 -2.43 5.42 11.56
N LEU A 373 -2.07 5.84 10.34
CA LEU A 373 -1.61 4.95 9.29
C LEU A 373 -0.29 4.22 9.61
N PRO A 374 0.73 4.83 10.25
CA PRO A 374 1.97 4.11 10.57
C PRO A 374 1.78 2.92 11.51
N TYR A 375 0.81 2.99 12.43
CA TYR A 375 0.50 1.84 13.28
C TYR A 375 -0.32 0.80 12.52
N LEU A 376 -1.23 1.22 11.64
CA LEU A 376 -1.96 0.32 10.76
C LEU A 376 -1.01 -0.45 9.83
N MET A 377 -0.02 0.22 9.22
CA MET A 377 1.07 -0.39 8.45
C MET A 377 1.76 -1.51 9.25
N LYS A 378 2.06 -1.27 10.53
CA LYS A 378 2.68 -2.30 11.38
C LYS A 378 1.74 -3.45 11.70
N LEU A 379 0.45 -3.19 11.91
CA LEU A 379 -0.55 -4.22 12.20
C LEU A 379 -0.75 -5.17 11.00
N ILE A 380 -0.87 -4.64 9.79
CA ILE A 380 -1.09 -5.46 8.58
C ILE A 380 0.14 -6.30 8.21
N CYS A 381 1.32 -6.01 8.76
CA CYS A 381 2.53 -6.77 8.49
C CYS A 381 2.68 -7.99 9.39
N PHE A 382 1.78 -8.24 10.33
CA PHE A 382 1.80 -9.48 11.10
C PHE A 382 1.60 -10.72 10.21
N PRO A 383 2.11 -11.90 10.61
CA PRO A 383 2.16 -13.10 9.76
C PRO A 383 0.82 -13.53 9.15
N ASN A 384 -0.26 -13.43 9.94
CA ASN A 384 -1.62 -13.80 9.54
C ASN A 384 -2.22 -12.87 8.48
N TYR A 385 -1.66 -11.67 8.31
CA TYR A 385 -2.05 -10.66 7.32
C TYR A 385 -1.09 -10.71 6.12
N LEU A 386 -0.34 -9.63 5.84
CA LEU A 386 0.64 -9.58 4.74
C LEU A 386 1.92 -10.37 5.01
N GLY A 387 2.33 -10.51 6.27
CA GLY A 387 3.54 -11.24 6.64
C GLY A 387 4.84 -10.60 6.14
N LEU A 388 4.93 -9.27 6.17
CA LEU A 388 6.15 -8.53 5.84
C LEU A 388 6.97 -8.24 7.10
N ASP A 389 8.27 -7.97 6.93
CA ASP A 389 9.11 -7.60 8.07
C ASP A 389 8.76 -6.21 8.61
N LYS A 390 7.88 -6.17 9.62
CA LYS A 390 7.48 -4.93 10.29
C LYS A 390 8.64 -4.15 10.93
N MET A 391 9.79 -4.79 11.21
CA MET A 391 10.97 -4.09 11.75
C MET A 391 11.64 -3.19 10.71
N LYS A 392 11.39 -3.45 9.42
CA LYS A 392 11.81 -2.60 8.30
C LYS A 392 10.89 -1.38 8.12
N ILE A 393 9.72 -1.33 8.75
CA ILE A 393 8.84 -0.14 8.70
C ILE A 393 9.53 1.04 9.40
N ARG A 394 9.64 2.15 8.68
CA ARG A 394 10.17 3.41 9.21
C ARG A 394 9.02 4.22 9.75
N ASP A 395 9.11 4.52 11.03
CA ASP A 395 8.09 5.26 11.76
C ASP A 395 8.60 6.63 12.24
N SER A 396 9.68 7.15 11.67
CA SER A 396 10.15 8.52 11.96
C SER A 396 9.20 9.56 11.34
N VAL A 397 9.05 10.71 12.02
CA VAL A 397 8.13 11.79 11.60
C VAL A 397 8.49 12.31 10.20
N GLN A 398 9.78 12.51 9.91
CA GLN A 398 10.23 13.01 8.61
C GLN A 398 9.86 12.06 7.46
N TYR A 399 10.04 10.75 7.66
CA TYR A 399 9.76 9.76 6.62
C TYR A 399 8.26 9.56 6.38
N ARG A 400 7.44 9.70 7.43
CA ARG A 400 5.97 9.69 7.30
C ARG A 400 5.49 10.79 6.35
N LYS A 401 5.99 12.03 6.52
CA LYS A 401 5.63 13.19 5.68
C LYS A 401 5.95 12.97 4.21
N GLU A 402 7.15 12.47 3.94
CA GLU A 402 7.58 12.18 2.57
C GLU A 402 6.63 11.18 1.91
N ILE A 403 6.34 10.06 2.56
CA ILE A 403 5.42 9.05 2.00
C ILE A 403 4.02 9.62 1.75
N PHE A 404 3.45 10.38 2.70
CA PHE A 404 2.09 10.92 2.53
C PHE A 404 1.98 11.94 1.41
N ASN A 405 3.00 12.77 1.22
CA ASN A 405 3.04 13.72 0.12
C ASN A 405 3.05 13.00 -1.25
N PHE A 406 3.72 11.85 -1.36
CA PHE A 406 3.76 11.08 -2.60
C PHE A 406 2.49 10.27 -2.88
N ILE A 407 1.83 9.74 -1.84
CA ILE A 407 0.53 9.07 -2.05
C ILE A 407 -0.52 10.08 -2.49
N GLY A 408 -0.51 11.28 -1.91
CA GLY A 408 -1.46 12.35 -2.25
C GLY A 408 -1.48 12.74 -3.74
N SER A 409 -0.34 12.62 -4.44
CA SER A 409 -0.23 12.96 -5.86
C SER A 409 -0.60 11.81 -6.82
N GLN A 410 -0.78 10.58 -6.31
CA GLN A 410 -1.03 9.37 -7.12
C GLN A 410 -2.31 8.62 -6.73
N ILE A 411 -3.24 9.31 -6.03
CA ILE A 411 -4.51 8.76 -5.56
C ILE A 411 -5.35 8.20 -6.73
N ASP A 412 -5.24 8.77 -7.92
CA ASP A 412 -6.06 8.39 -9.09
C ASP A 412 -5.99 6.89 -9.40
N ASN A 413 -4.80 6.30 -9.35
CA ASN A 413 -4.61 4.87 -9.62
C ASN A 413 -5.30 3.96 -8.59
N LEU A 414 -5.62 4.47 -7.39
CA LEU A 414 -6.22 3.70 -6.30
C LEU A 414 -7.71 4.02 -6.10
N LYS A 415 -8.27 5.06 -6.74
CA LYS A 415 -9.64 5.53 -6.50
C LYS A 415 -10.69 4.46 -6.78
N GLU A 416 -10.60 3.83 -7.94
CA GLU A 416 -11.55 2.79 -8.35
C GLU A 416 -11.47 1.59 -7.40
N PHE A 417 -10.26 1.24 -6.98
CA PHE A 417 -10.07 0.13 -6.06
C PHE A 417 -10.57 0.44 -4.64
N ILE A 418 -10.46 1.68 -4.17
CA ILE A 418 -11.08 2.13 -2.90
C ILE A 418 -12.61 1.93 -2.95
N ASN A 419 -13.25 2.23 -4.08
CA ASN A 419 -14.68 2.01 -4.25
C ASN A 419 -15.03 0.52 -4.23
N GLU A 420 -14.23 -0.32 -4.88
CA GLU A 420 -14.45 -1.77 -4.87
C GLU A 420 -14.34 -2.36 -3.46
N ILE A 421 -13.33 -1.95 -2.69
CA ILE A 421 -13.16 -2.37 -1.30
C ILE A 421 -14.31 -1.86 -0.41
N ALA A 422 -14.78 -0.62 -0.63
CA ALA A 422 -15.93 -0.08 0.09
C ALA A 422 -17.20 -0.91 -0.15
N ASN A 423 -17.47 -1.28 -1.41
CA ASN A 423 -18.57 -2.18 -1.77
C ASN A 423 -18.41 -3.57 -1.13
N TYR A 424 -17.18 -4.08 -1.04
CA TYR A 424 -16.90 -5.33 -0.32
C TYR A 424 -17.25 -5.22 1.18
N CYS A 425 -16.91 -4.11 1.83
CA CYS A 425 -17.26 -3.86 3.23
C CYS A 425 -18.77 -3.91 3.47
N GLU A 426 -19.56 -3.25 2.61
CA GLU A 426 -21.02 -3.21 2.69
C GLU A 426 -21.62 -4.62 2.61
N ASN A 427 -21.22 -5.39 1.61
CA ASN A 427 -21.64 -6.78 1.44
C ASN A 427 -21.26 -7.68 2.62
N PHE A 428 -20.12 -7.43 3.25
CA PHE A 428 -19.68 -8.17 4.43
C PHE A 428 -20.53 -7.86 5.67
N GLU A 429 -20.86 -6.60 5.92
CA GLU A 429 -21.74 -6.22 7.04
C GLU A 429 -23.15 -6.78 6.88
N ASP A 430 -23.71 -6.72 5.67
CA ASP A 430 -25.06 -7.24 5.38
C ASP A 430 -25.17 -8.74 5.61
N LYS A 431 -24.11 -9.50 5.29
CA LYS A 431 -24.04 -10.93 5.61
C LYS A 431 -24.00 -11.18 7.11
N ASN A 432 -23.27 -10.36 7.86
CA ASN A 432 -23.18 -10.49 9.32
C ASN A 432 -24.46 -10.05 10.05
N LYS A 433 -25.31 -9.21 9.45
CA LYS A 433 -26.62 -8.83 10.01
C LYS A 433 -27.72 -9.88 9.77
N LYS A 434 -27.54 -10.74 8.76
CA LYS A 434 -28.52 -11.79 8.38
C LYS A 434 -28.28 -13.13 9.08
N ASN A 435 -27.08 -13.35 9.60
CA ASN A 435 -26.71 -14.48 10.46
C ASN A 435 -26.82 -14.08 11.93
#